data_AF-A0AAV0KFE0-F1
#
_entry.id   AF-A0AAV0KFE0-F1
#
_cell.length_a   1.000
_cell.length_b   1.000
_cell.length_c   1.000
_cell.angle_alpha   90.00
_cell.angle_beta   90.00
_cell.angle_gamma   90.00
#
_symmetry.space_group_name_H-M   'P 1'
#
loop_
_entity.id
_entity.type
_entity.pdbx_description
1 polymer ?
#
loop_
_entity_poly.entity_id
_entity_poly.type
_entity_poly.pdbx_seq_one_letter_code
_entity_poly.pdbx_strand_id
1 'polypeptide(L)'
;MGDLNQKPFLDACKQRFPSEEAGVKALELCSLWQNNLTDSQWYPFKVITSDEIVDEQDEKLKSLTEWGEGIVNAVVRAMEELNEYNPSGRYPVEEIWNFREDRRATTKEVITYIYKQIKSTKRRKP
;
A
#
# COMPACT_ATOMS: atom_id res chain seq x y z
N MET A 1 1.06 -2.59 -4.75
CA MET A 1 0.24 -3.34 -3.79
C MET A 1 1.07 -3.57 -2.55
N GLY A 2 0.52 -3.27 -1.37
CA GLY A 2 1.19 -3.40 -0.08
C GLY A 2 1.89 -2.13 0.44
N ASP A 3 1.74 -1.00 -0.25
CA ASP A 3 2.21 0.31 0.22
C ASP A 3 1.09 1.05 0.97
N LEU A 4 1.45 1.79 2.01
CA LEU A 4 0.50 2.62 2.72
C LEU A 4 0.03 3.81 1.89
N ASN A 5 -1.29 3.97 1.82
CA ASN A 5 -1.88 5.19 1.32
C ASN A 5 -1.62 6.34 2.31
N GLN A 6 -0.90 7.37 1.89
CA GLN A 6 -0.56 8.52 2.72
C GLN A 6 -1.73 9.47 3.01
N LYS A 7 -2.79 9.43 2.18
CA LYS A 7 -3.90 10.39 2.28
C LYS A 7 -4.63 10.34 3.63
N PRO A 8 -4.99 9.18 4.19
CA PRO A 8 -5.61 9.10 5.51
C PRO A 8 -4.73 9.66 6.64
N PHE A 9 -3.40 9.47 6.55
CA PHE A 9 -2.45 10.03 7.51
C PHE A 9 -2.44 11.56 7.44
N LEU A 10 -2.40 12.12 6.24
CA LEU A 10 -2.48 13.56 6.04
C LEU A 10 -3.80 14.14 6.56
N ASP A 11 -4.92 13.49 6.25
CA ASP A 11 -6.25 13.96 6.64
C ASP A 11 -6.42 13.93 8.17
N ALA A 12 -5.92 12.89 8.86
CA ALA A 12 -5.93 12.82 10.32
C ALA A 12 -4.97 13.84 10.99
N CYS A 13 -3.75 13.98 10.47
CA CYS A 13 -2.77 14.93 11.02
C CYS A 13 -3.22 16.39 10.87
N LYS A 14 -3.91 16.74 9.77
CA LYS A 14 -4.49 18.08 9.58
C LYS A 14 -5.55 18.44 10.63
N GLN A 15 -6.21 17.45 11.23
CA GLN A 15 -7.19 17.68 12.29
C GLN A 15 -6.53 17.87 13.67
N ARG A 16 -5.26 17.48 13.83
CA ARG A 16 -4.56 17.43 15.13
C ARG A 16 -3.43 18.43 15.27
N PHE A 17 -2.77 18.77 14.18
CA PHE A 17 -1.56 19.58 14.17
C PHE A 17 -1.76 20.88 13.39
N PRO A 18 -0.96 21.93 13.69
CA PRO A 18 -0.88 23.13 12.86
C PRO A 18 -0.58 22.78 11.39
N SER A 19 -1.05 23.62 10.47
CA SER A 19 -0.93 23.34 9.03
C SER A 19 0.53 23.21 8.57
N GLU A 20 1.45 23.93 9.21
CA GLU A 20 2.89 23.91 8.92
C GLU A 20 3.54 22.57 9.31
N GLU A 21 3.01 21.89 10.33
CA GLU A 21 3.58 20.66 10.89
C GLU A 21 2.83 19.40 10.44
N ALA A 22 1.54 19.52 10.10
CA ALA A 22 0.68 18.40 9.78
C ALA A 22 1.24 17.50 8.66
N GLY A 23 1.87 18.10 7.64
CA GLY A 23 2.51 17.34 6.56
C GLY A 23 3.68 16.48 7.03
N VAL A 24 4.57 17.04 7.86
CA VAL A 24 5.72 16.32 8.41
C VAL A 24 5.25 15.21 9.35
N LYS A 25 4.29 15.51 10.23
CA LYS A 25 3.71 14.52 11.17
C LYS A 25 3.03 13.36 10.45
N ALA A 26 2.34 13.63 9.35
CA ALA A 26 1.73 12.59 8.53
C ALA A 26 2.77 11.67 7.90
N LEU A 27 3.88 12.23 7.39
CA LEU A 27 4.98 11.44 6.83
C LEU A 27 5.68 10.59 7.90
N GLU A 28 5.99 11.18 9.06
CA GLU A 28 6.57 10.45 10.20
C GLU A 28 5.69 9.26 10.62
N LEU A 29 4.38 9.50 10.77
CA LEU A 29 3.43 8.47 11.16
C LEU A 29 3.28 7.40 10.06
N CYS A 30 3.18 7.81 8.79
CA CYS A 30 3.08 6.87 7.66
C CYS A 30 4.34 5.99 7.56
N SER A 31 5.53 6.56 7.70
CA SER A 31 6.79 5.81 7.68
C SER A 31 6.91 4.86 8.87
N LEU A 32 6.50 5.28 10.07
CA LEU A 32 6.45 4.41 11.24
C LEU A 32 5.61 3.16 10.98
N TRP A 33 4.41 3.35 10.42
CA TRP A 33 3.50 2.25 10.12
C TRP A 33 3.98 1.39 8.95
N GLN A 34 4.63 1.96 7.94
CA GLN A 34 5.24 1.19 6.86
C GLN A 34 6.35 0.27 7.41
N ASN A 35 7.20 0.79 8.30
CA ASN A 35 8.24 0.00 8.94
C ASN A 35 7.65 -1.15 9.77
N ASN A 36 6.57 -0.88 10.52
CA ASN A 36 5.85 -1.94 11.24
C ASN A 36 5.35 -3.02 10.27
N LEU A 37 4.72 -2.66 9.15
CA LEU A 37 4.21 -3.65 8.18
C LEU A 37 5.31 -4.58 7.63
N THR A 38 6.50 -4.03 7.41
CA THR A 38 7.68 -4.77 6.94
C THR A 38 8.41 -5.55 8.04
N ASP A 39 8.05 -5.34 9.32
CA ASP A 39 8.64 -6.05 10.45
C ASP A 39 8.11 -7.49 10.50
N SER A 40 9.00 -8.46 10.25
CA SER A 40 8.70 -9.89 10.34
C SER A 40 8.27 -10.35 11.74
N GLN A 41 8.61 -9.60 12.80
CA GLN A 41 8.20 -9.93 14.17
C GLN A 41 6.77 -9.51 14.49
N TRP A 42 6.14 -8.69 13.64
CA TRP A 42 4.76 -8.25 13.81
C TRP A 42 3.85 -8.85 12.75
N TYR A 43 3.14 -9.90 13.15
CA TYR A 43 2.23 -10.65 12.30
C TYR A 43 0.85 -10.77 12.97
N PRO A 44 0.03 -9.70 12.93
CA PRO A 44 -1.26 -9.66 13.60
C PRO A 44 -2.34 -10.35 12.75
N PHE A 45 -2.13 -11.62 12.43
CA PHE A 45 -3.10 -12.45 11.71
C PHE A 45 -3.55 -13.61 12.58
N LYS A 46 -4.80 -14.04 12.38
CA LYS A 46 -5.36 -15.24 12.98
C LYS A 46 -5.97 -16.12 11.89
N VAL A 47 -5.91 -17.43 12.11
CA VAL A 47 -6.50 -18.42 11.20
C VAL A 47 -7.93 -18.70 11.64
N ILE A 48 -8.89 -18.43 10.76
CA ILE A 48 -10.29 -18.84 10.93
C ILE A 48 -10.65 -19.77 9.78
N THR A 49 -10.98 -21.03 10.10
CA THR A 49 -11.47 -22.02 9.11
C THR A 49 -10.62 -22.08 7.83
N SER A 50 -9.29 -22.04 7.98
CA SER A 50 -8.27 -22.07 6.91
C SER A 50 -7.95 -20.76 6.21
N ASP A 51 -8.62 -19.65 6.53
CA ASP A 51 -8.27 -18.32 6.02
C ASP A 51 -7.50 -17.52 7.08
N GLU A 52 -6.45 -16.80 6.66
CA GLU A 52 -5.73 -15.84 7.49
C GLU A 52 -6.43 -14.48 7.39
N ILE A 53 -6.92 -13.99 8.53
CA ILE A 53 -7.53 -12.67 8.63
C ILE A 53 -6.76 -11.81 9.63
N VAL A 54 -6.80 -10.49 9.44
CA VAL A 54 -6.18 -9.56 10.39
C VAL A 54 -6.86 -9.66 11.75
N ASP A 55 -6.06 -9.73 12.82
CA ASP A 55 -6.57 -9.74 14.18
C ASP A 55 -6.82 -8.33 14.69
N GLU A 56 -8.07 -7.88 14.62
CA GLU A 56 -8.53 -6.59 15.15
C GLU A 56 -8.24 -6.40 16.66
N GLN A 57 -7.94 -7.48 17.39
CA GLN A 57 -7.60 -7.40 18.81
C GLN A 57 -6.12 -7.09 19.08
N ASP A 58 -5.28 -7.03 18.05
CA ASP A 58 -3.86 -6.69 18.14
C ASP A 58 -3.63 -5.34 18.84
N GLU A 59 -2.64 -5.31 19.74
CA GLU A 59 -2.37 -4.12 20.57
C GLU A 59 -1.90 -2.92 19.76
N LYS A 60 -1.09 -3.13 18.71
CA LYS A 60 -0.64 -2.03 17.84
C LYS A 60 -1.81 -1.53 17.00
N LEU A 61 -2.62 -2.40 16.40
CA LEU A 61 -3.81 -1.97 15.64
C LEU A 61 -4.81 -1.23 16.53
N LYS A 62 -5.00 -1.66 17.77
CA LYS A 62 -5.82 -0.95 18.75
C LYS A 62 -5.28 0.44 19.06
N SER A 63 -3.97 0.62 19.24
CA SER A 63 -3.41 1.96 19.48
C SER A 63 -3.64 2.89 18.30
N LEU A 64 -3.64 2.35 17.07
CA LEU A 64 -3.91 3.12 15.86
C LEU A 64 -5.34 3.66 15.76
N THR A 65 -6.30 3.03 16.42
CA THR A 65 -7.71 3.49 16.42
C THR A 65 -7.84 4.91 16.96
N GLU A 66 -6.91 5.34 17.83
CA GLU A 66 -6.86 6.70 18.33
C GLU A 66 -6.73 7.71 17.20
N TRP A 67 -6.12 7.38 16.06
CA TRP A 67 -5.92 8.26 14.91
C TRP A 67 -7.10 8.28 13.94
N GLY A 68 -8.13 7.47 14.19
CA GLY A 68 -9.34 7.36 13.38
C GLY A 68 -9.34 6.20 12.41
N GLU A 69 -10.55 5.79 12.03
CA GLU A 69 -10.81 4.60 11.21
C GLU A 69 -10.11 4.64 9.84
N GLY A 70 -9.94 5.83 9.27
CA GLY A 70 -9.30 5.99 7.95
C GLY A 70 -7.85 5.48 7.91
N ILE A 71 -7.07 5.71 8.98
CA ILE A 71 -5.69 5.21 9.05
C ILE A 71 -5.69 3.71 9.34
N VAL A 72 -6.56 3.23 10.23
CA VAL A 72 -6.69 1.79 10.52
C VAL A 72 -7.00 1.03 9.22
N ASN A 73 -7.99 1.47 8.46
CA ASN A 73 -8.38 0.85 7.19
C ASN A 73 -7.25 0.88 6.16
N ALA A 74 -6.42 1.95 6.14
CA ALA A 74 -5.27 2.02 5.25
C ALA A 74 -4.19 1.01 5.63
N VAL A 75 -3.92 0.83 6.93
CA VAL A 75 -2.93 -0.14 7.43
C VAL A 75 -3.40 -1.57 7.23
N VAL A 76 -4.65 -1.88 7.57
CA VAL A 76 -5.24 -3.21 7.36
C VAL A 76 -5.19 -3.59 5.89
N ARG A 77 -5.64 -2.70 4.99
CA ARG A 77 -5.58 -2.95 3.54
C ARG A 77 -4.17 -3.22 3.06
N ALA A 78 -3.19 -2.37 3.42
CA ALA A 78 -1.81 -2.59 2.99
C ALA A 78 -1.27 -3.93 3.50
N MET A 79 -1.66 -4.36 4.71
CA MET A 79 -1.27 -5.63 5.29
C MET A 79 -1.87 -6.83 4.56
N GLU A 80 -3.16 -6.78 4.22
CA GLU A 80 -3.85 -7.78 3.42
C GLU A 80 -3.22 -7.90 2.03
N GLU A 81 -2.95 -6.77 1.37
CA GLU A 81 -2.27 -6.74 0.08
C GLU A 81 -0.86 -7.35 0.15
N LEU A 82 -0.09 -7.09 1.22
CA LEU A 82 1.21 -7.73 1.43
C LEU A 82 1.08 -9.24 1.60
N ASN A 83 0.06 -9.72 2.32
CA ASN A 83 -0.17 -11.16 2.52
C ASN A 83 -0.62 -11.84 1.22
N GLU A 84 -1.44 -11.18 0.40
CA GLU A 84 -1.90 -11.73 -0.89
C GLU A 84 -0.76 -11.78 -1.93
N TYR A 85 0.01 -10.69 -2.05
CA TYR A 85 0.97 -10.54 -3.14
C TYR A 85 2.37 -11.04 -2.81
N ASN A 86 2.78 -10.98 -1.54
CA ASN A 86 4.12 -11.32 -1.11
C ASN A 86 4.17 -11.78 0.36
N PRO A 87 3.49 -12.89 0.71
CA PRO A 87 3.32 -13.31 2.10
C PRO A 87 4.64 -13.55 2.83
N SER A 88 5.65 -14.10 2.12
CA SER A 88 6.96 -14.37 2.71
C SER A 88 7.89 -13.15 2.71
N GLY A 89 7.85 -12.32 1.67
CA GLY A 89 8.79 -11.22 1.51
C GLY A 89 8.35 -9.94 2.24
N ARG A 90 7.03 -9.72 2.41
CA ARG A 90 6.46 -8.59 3.14
C ARG A 90 6.94 -7.21 2.66
N TYR A 91 7.35 -7.11 1.41
CA TYR A 91 7.64 -5.85 0.73
C TYR A 91 6.59 -5.55 -0.34
N PRO A 92 6.27 -4.26 -0.57
CA PRO A 92 5.34 -3.84 -1.61
C PRO A 92 5.76 -4.35 -2.98
N VAL A 93 4.78 -4.76 -3.78
CA VAL A 93 4.99 -5.21 -5.16
C VAL A 93 4.50 -4.13 -6.11
N GLU A 94 5.39 -3.67 -6.99
CA GLU A 94 5.05 -2.75 -8.07
C GLU A 94 4.09 -3.42 -9.07
N GLU A 95 3.01 -2.72 -9.44
CA GLU A 95 2.08 -3.18 -10.47
C GLU A 95 2.11 -2.27 -11.69
N ILE A 96 1.96 -2.86 -12.87
CA ILE A 96 1.78 -2.11 -14.11
C ILE A 96 0.30 -1.72 -14.21
N TRP A 97 0.03 -0.41 -14.19
CA TRP A 97 -1.32 0.13 -14.22
C TRP A 97 -1.76 0.57 -15.62
N ASN A 98 -3.00 0.26 -16.00
CA ASN A 98 -3.64 0.85 -17.16
C ASN A 98 -4.48 2.05 -16.72
N PHE A 99 -3.90 3.25 -16.81
CA PHE A 99 -4.57 4.51 -16.43
C PHE A 99 -5.84 4.84 -17.23
N ARG A 100 -6.03 4.25 -18.42
CA ARG A 100 -7.24 4.51 -19.23
C ARG A 100 -8.45 3.73 -18.74
N GLU A 101 -8.20 2.50 -18.29
CA GLU A 101 -9.24 1.55 -17.85
C GLU A 101 -9.35 1.50 -16.32
N ASP A 102 -8.55 2.31 -15.62
CA ASP A 102 -8.45 2.40 -14.16
C ASP A 102 -8.34 1.03 -13.46
N ARG A 103 -7.47 0.17 -14.00
CA ARG A 103 -7.20 -1.15 -13.46
C ARG A 103 -5.79 -1.61 -13.77
N ARG A 104 -5.37 -2.71 -13.14
CA ARG A 104 -4.15 -3.42 -13.50
C ARG A 104 -4.11 -3.72 -15.00
N ALA A 105 -2.96 -3.44 -15.61
CA ALA A 105 -2.74 -3.75 -17.01
C ALA A 105 -2.68 -5.27 -17.21
N THR A 106 -3.39 -5.76 -18.21
CA THR A 106 -3.31 -7.15 -18.64
C THR A 106 -1.97 -7.42 -19.33
N THR A 107 -1.50 -8.67 -19.29
CA THR A 107 -0.30 -9.10 -20.02
C THR A 107 -0.37 -8.74 -21.50
N LYS A 108 -1.56 -8.86 -22.12
CA LYS A 108 -1.79 -8.49 -23.51
C LYS A 108 -1.57 -6.99 -23.76
N GLU A 109 -2.09 -6.13 -22.88
CA GLU A 109 -1.90 -4.68 -22.97
C GLU A 109 -0.42 -4.31 -22.85
N VAL A 110 0.28 -4.89 -21.87
CA VAL A 110 1.71 -4.65 -21.64
C VAL A 110 2.56 -5.10 -22.84
N ILE A 111 2.37 -6.33 -23.33
CA ILE A 111 3.10 -6.84 -24.50
C ILE A 111 2.81 -5.99 -25.74
N THR A 112 1.56 -5.62 -25.96
CA THR A 112 1.15 -4.78 -27.09
C THR A 112 1.82 -3.40 -27.02
N TYR A 113 1.90 -2.81 -25.83
CA TYR A 113 2.56 -1.53 -25.61
C TYR A 113 4.06 -1.62 -25.91
N ILE A 114 4.77 -2.60 -25.33
CA ILE A 114 6.21 -2.81 -25.55
C ILE A 114 6.51 -3.04 -27.04
N TYR A 115 5.72 -3.88 -27.72
CA TYR A 115 5.88 -4.16 -29.14
C TYR A 115 5.76 -2.89 -30.01
N LYS A 116 4.77 -2.03 -29.72
CA LYS A 116 4.58 -0.76 -30.43
C LYS A 116 5.78 0.17 -30.23
N GLN A 117 6.29 0.30 -29.00
CA GLN A 117 7.46 1.13 -28.70
C GLN A 117 8.70 0.65 -29.46
N ILE A 118 8.98 -0.66 -29.47
CA ILE A 118 10.11 -1.21 -30.22
C ILE A 118 10.00 -0.91 -31.72
N LYS A 119 8.80 -1.02 -32.30
CA LYS A 119 8.58 -0.71 -33.72
C LYS A 119 8.75 0.77 -34.05
N SER A 120 8.27 1.68 -33.20
CA SER A 120 8.48 3.11 -33.41
C SER A 120 9.94 3.51 -33.31
N THR A 121 10.69 2.93 -32.37
CA THR A 121 12.12 3.23 -32.19
C THR A 121 12.95 2.71 -33.35
N LYS A 122 12.63 1.55 -33.92
CA LYS A 122 13.31 1.01 -35.11
C LYS A 122 13.10 1.84 -36.39
N ARG A 123 12.01 2.61 -36.47
CA ARG A 123 11.70 3.50 -37.60
C ARG A 123 12.37 4.86 -37.49
N ARG A 124 12.80 5.24 -36.28
CA ARG A 124 13.68 6.39 -36.03
C ARG A 124 15.14 5.93 -36.12
N LYS A 125 15.61 5.59 -37.33
CA LYS A 125 17.04 5.65 -37.62
C LYS A 125 17.33 7.06 -38.18
N PRO A 126 18.47 7.69 -37.82
CA PRO A 126 18.87 8.95 -38.44
C PRO A 126 18.99 8.81 -39.96
#